data_AF-A0A954FUE6-F1
#
_entry.id   AF-A0A954FUE6-F1
#
_cell.length_a   1.000
_cell.length_b   1.000
_cell.length_c   1.000
_cell.angle_alpha   90.00
_cell.angle_beta   90.00
_cell.angle_gamma   90.00
#
_symmetry.space_group_name_H-M   'P 1'
#
loop_
_entity.id
_entity.type
_entity.pdbx_description
1 polymer ?
#
loop_
_entity_poly.entity_id
_entity_poly.type
_entity_poly.pdbx_seq_one_letter_code
_entity_poly.pdbx_strand_id
1 'polypeptide(L)'
;MRYLFPMTLFLILFLVSLLNAADPPSKSYEDLGFDTVKVLEYKKALREQGDKDLRFPPRTGNALIVKMDQYQTQIDSAITVVEDTRASRAKLQDQDLIVVINGKSLRSPDEGDQLLEQITYKDTLELRVIRRTENRWERVTVTLEPLSEQTYYRFKINSEHFRDDDFSGCEFWFHRNSEPRFSQGNFRLYVKQRHNAPPPHLYLEMSLFLPDAPHQKDTTKINGFIIKTDRAEYRVAIEDHVENRKQEYKKQLTEANKLVQSAEKQVKAASDKKEADPVGYSKALNALRSAKSKYQDLQTAETEFLHNVKQKAEQRNQETKKNVKGFYLSLSEDDRKMLDELMDCMNRLEAAPESTLQYLERGRLVRSQVAFSRMLQGWELYDLPLKKSQRKMIEEIISSEKATFWFETVPDKTFEITPAQKKQLKEMLKVFDIEEGRLGD
;
A
#
# COMPACT_ATOMS: atom_id res chain seq x y z
N MET A 1 -62.73 -12.01 10.57
CA MET A 1 -61.56 -11.20 10.14
C MET A 1 -61.58 -9.81 10.79
N ARG A 2 -61.26 -9.64 12.08
CA ARG A 2 -61.19 -8.30 12.72
C ARG A 2 -60.14 -8.12 13.84
N TYR A 3 -59.19 -9.04 14.03
CA TYR A 3 -58.18 -8.92 15.10
C TYR A 3 -56.76 -9.33 14.67
N LEU A 4 -56.30 -8.90 13.49
CA LEU A 4 -54.93 -9.20 13.02
C LEU A 4 -54.13 -7.98 12.55
N PHE A 5 -54.68 -6.76 12.67
CA PHE A 5 -54.03 -5.55 12.16
C PHE A 5 -53.28 -4.66 13.19
N PRO A 6 -53.54 -4.68 14.51
CA PRO A 6 -52.79 -3.79 15.42
C PRO A 6 -51.48 -4.41 15.96
N MET A 7 -51.23 -5.71 15.77
CA MET A 7 -50.05 -6.37 16.37
C MET A 7 -48.78 -6.26 15.51
N THR A 8 -48.91 -6.09 14.19
CA THR A 8 -47.78 -5.91 13.27
C THR A 8 -47.22 -4.49 13.26
N LEU A 9 -48.01 -3.47 13.64
CA LEU A 9 -47.53 -2.09 13.71
C LEU A 9 -46.68 -1.82 14.98
N PHE A 10 -46.93 -2.56 16.07
CA PHE A 10 -46.15 -2.44 17.31
C PHE A 10 -44.77 -3.10 17.22
N LEU A 11 -44.60 -4.12 16.36
CA LEU A 11 -43.30 -4.77 16.14
C LEU A 11 -42.35 -3.90 15.29
N ILE A 12 -42.89 -3.11 14.35
CA ILE A 12 -42.10 -2.22 13.49
C ILE A 12 -41.62 -0.97 14.26
N LEU A 13 -42.36 -0.52 15.28
CA LEU A 13 -41.94 0.61 16.13
C LEU A 13 -40.90 0.21 17.21
N PHE A 14 -40.84 -1.07 17.60
CA PHE A 14 -39.78 -1.56 18.50
C PHE A 14 -38.46 -1.85 17.77
N LEU A 15 -38.48 -2.13 16.47
CA LEU A 15 -37.28 -2.37 15.66
C LEU A 15 -36.54 -1.08 15.23
N VAL A 16 -37.16 0.10 15.34
CA VAL A 16 -36.55 1.39 14.96
C VAL A 16 -35.95 2.14 16.17
N SER A 17 -36.05 1.60 17.40
CA SER A 17 -35.55 2.27 18.60
C SER A 17 -34.12 1.88 19.03
N LEU A 18 -33.43 1.02 18.28
CA LEU A 18 -31.95 0.95 18.33
C LEU A 18 -31.38 2.03 17.42
N LEU A 19 -31.67 3.29 17.74
CA LEU A 19 -30.81 4.39 17.32
C LEU A 19 -29.45 4.10 17.95
N ASN A 20 -28.51 3.59 17.14
CA ASN A 20 -27.09 3.57 17.48
C ASN A 20 -26.73 4.99 17.94
N ALA A 21 -26.60 5.19 19.25
CA ALA A 21 -26.13 6.45 19.80
C ALA A 21 -24.77 6.72 19.17
N ALA A 22 -24.62 7.87 18.53
CA ALA A 22 -23.34 8.25 17.95
C ALA A 22 -22.27 8.22 19.05
N ASP A 23 -21.12 7.60 18.74
CA ASP A 23 -20.00 7.58 19.66
C ASP A 23 -19.65 9.01 20.11
N PRO A 24 -19.27 9.20 21.39
CA PRO A 24 -18.91 10.52 21.86
C PRO A 24 -17.74 11.06 21.02
N PRO A 25 -17.75 12.36 20.66
CA PRO A 25 -16.70 12.95 19.85
C PRO A 25 -15.35 12.75 20.54
N SER A 26 -14.43 12.07 19.85
CA SER A 26 -13.07 11.84 20.32
C SER A 26 -12.05 12.65 19.52
N LYS A 27 -10.91 12.93 20.14
CA LYS A 27 -9.76 13.56 19.49
C LYS A 27 -8.56 12.62 19.52
N SER A 28 -7.90 12.46 18.38
CA SER A 28 -6.83 11.48 18.23
C SER A 28 -5.43 12.04 18.39
N TYR A 29 -4.58 11.30 19.10
CA TYR A 29 -3.17 11.59 19.31
C TYR A 29 -2.32 10.39 18.87
N GLU A 30 -2.24 10.16 17.56
CA GLU A 30 -1.56 9.00 16.97
C GLU A 30 -0.12 8.79 17.48
N ASP A 31 0.65 9.86 17.67
CA ASP A 31 2.04 9.81 18.12
C ASP A 31 2.19 9.40 19.58
N LEU A 32 1.13 9.59 20.37
CA LEU A 32 1.05 9.15 21.75
C LEU A 32 0.40 7.76 21.87
N GLY A 33 -0.42 7.38 20.87
CA GLY A 33 -1.07 6.09 20.77
C GLY A 33 -2.28 5.96 21.69
N PHE A 34 -3.07 7.03 21.82
CA PHE A 34 -4.38 7.06 22.49
C PHE A 34 -5.26 8.20 21.95
N ASP A 35 -6.56 8.08 22.18
CA ASP A 35 -7.54 9.15 21.94
C ASP A 35 -8.01 9.77 23.25
N THR A 36 -8.61 10.96 23.18
CA THR A 36 -9.30 11.56 24.32
C THR A 36 -10.77 11.84 24.04
N VAL A 37 -11.58 11.77 25.09
CA VAL A 37 -12.97 12.24 25.12
C VAL A 37 -13.14 13.18 26.31
N LYS A 38 -13.91 14.25 26.14
CA LYS A 38 -14.21 15.17 27.23
C LYS A 38 -15.22 14.53 28.18
N VAL A 39 -14.98 14.64 29.50
CA VAL A 39 -15.84 14.00 30.53
C VAL A 39 -17.32 14.40 30.40
N LEU A 40 -17.61 15.64 30.03
CA LEU A 40 -18.99 16.11 29.86
C LEU A 40 -19.70 15.48 28.66
N GLU A 41 -18.98 15.31 27.54
CA GLU A 41 -19.49 14.69 26.32
C GLU A 41 -19.70 13.19 26.53
N TYR A 42 -18.76 12.53 27.20
CA TYR A 42 -18.89 11.13 27.58
C TYR A 42 -20.08 10.87 28.50
N LYS A 43 -20.29 11.72 29.53
CA LYS A 43 -21.47 11.64 30.42
C LYS A 43 -22.77 11.84 29.65
N LYS A 44 -22.78 12.70 28.63
CA LYS A 44 -23.94 12.93 27.78
C LYS A 44 -24.27 11.66 26.98
N ALA A 45 -23.26 11.06 26.34
CA ALA A 45 -23.41 9.82 25.57
C ALA A 45 -23.94 8.66 26.45
N LEU A 46 -23.40 8.45 27.64
CA LEU A 46 -23.89 7.41 28.57
C LEU A 46 -25.36 7.59 28.94
N ARG A 47 -25.80 8.84 29.19
CA ARG A 47 -27.21 9.13 29.50
C ARG A 47 -28.14 8.83 28.33
N GLU A 48 -27.70 9.12 27.11
CA GLU A 48 -28.45 8.85 25.89
C GLU A 48 -28.56 7.34 25.59
N GLN A 49 -27.54 6.56 25.98
CA GLN A 49 -27.53 5.09 25.89
C GLN A 49 -28.36 4.39 26.99
N GLY A 50 -28.88 5.14 27.96
CA GLY A 50 -29.65 4.58 29.08
C GLY A 50 -28.79 4.02 30.22
N ASP A 51 -27.46 4.09 30.12
CA ASP A 51 -26.52 3.67 31.15
C ASP A 51 -26.36 4.75 32.23
N LYS A 52 -26.75 4.44 33.48
CA LYS A 52 -26.92 5.46 34.54
C LYS A 52 -25.88 5.50 35.64
N ASP A 53 -24.86 4.63 35.65
CA ASP A 53 -24.12 4.39 36.91
C ASP A 53 -22.61 4.66 36.91
N LEU A 54 -22.04 5.36 35.92
CA LEU A 54 -20.63 5.78 36.02
C LEU A 54 -20.45 7.07 36.82
N ARG A 55 -20.16 6.93 38.13
CA ARG A 55 -19.82 8.05 39.01
C ARG A 55 -18.33 8.40 38.95
N PHE A 56 -18.02 9.48 38.25
CA PHE A 56 -16.68 10.07 38.23
C PHE A 56 -16.32 10.74 39.57
N PRO A 57 -15.03 10.79 39.94
CA PRO A 57 -14.57 11.48 41.13
C PRO A 57 -14.95 12.98 41.11
N PRO A 58 -15.13 13.62 42.27
CA PRO A 58 -15.37 15.07 42.31
C PRO A 58 -14.20 15.84 41.67
N ARG A 59 -14.52 17.00 41.06
CA ARG A 59 -13.56 17.90 40.39
C ARG A 59 -12.85 17.33 39.16
N THR A 60 -13.42 16.34 38.49
CA THR A 60 -12.90 15.77 37.23
C THR A 60 -13.60 16.33 35.98
N GLY A 61 -14.42 17.38 36.11
CA GLY A 61 -15.15 17.97 34.98
C GLY A 61 -14.25 18.52 33.86
N ASN A 62 -13.02 18.88 34.20
CA ASN A 62 -12.01 19.40 33.27
C ASN A 62 -11.04 18.33 32.75
N ALA A 63 -11.21 17.08 33.18
CA ALA A 63 -10.34 15.99 32.78
C ALA A 63 -10.62 15.53 31.35
N LEU A 64 -9.62 14.90 30.75
CA LEU A 64 -9.74 14.14 29.52
C LEU A 64 -9.80 12.65 29.86
N ILE A 65 -10.72 11.92 29.24
CA ILE A 65 -10.82 10.47 29.36
C ILE A 65 -9.98 9.85 28.26
N VAL A 66 -9.05 8.96 28.62
CA VAL A 66 -8.30 8.17 27.66
C VAL A 66 -9.22 7.15 26.99
N LYS A 67 -9.19 7.08 25.67
CA LYS A 67 -9.87 6.08 24.85
C LYS A 67 -8.81 5.29 24.07
N MET A 68 -8.78 3.97 24.25
CA MET A 68 -7.81 3.07 23.60
C MET A 68 -8.43 2.17 22.54
N ASP A 69 -9.74 2.27 22.29
CA ASP A 69 -10.53 1.32 21.50
C ASP A 69 -9.98 1.04 20.10
N GLN A 70 -9.40 2.04 19.43
CA GLN A 70 -8.81 1.85 18.10
C GLN A 70 -7.45 1.13 18.10
N TYR A 71 -6.83 0.97 19.27
CA TYR A 71 -5.55 0.28 19.47
C TYR A 71 -5.75 -1.08 20.14
N GLN A 72 -6.99 -1.56 20.23
CA GLN A 72 -7.36 -2.81 20.85
C GLN A 72 -7.69 -3.84 19.77
N THR A 73 -6.85 -4.85 19.61
CA THR A 73 -7.17 -6.00 18.76
C THR A 73 -7.87 -7.07 19.59
N GLN A 74 -9.12 -7.38 19.25
CA GLN A 74 -9.87 -8.45 19.90
C GLN A 74 -9.43 -9.80 19.33
N ILE A 75 -8.81 -10.64 20.16
CA ILE A 75 -8.48 -12.02 19.84
C ILE A 75 -9.41 -12.88 20.71
N ASP A 76 -10.61 -13.16 20.18
CA ASP A 76 -11.76 -13.75 20.88
C ASP A 76 -12.34 -12.89 22.02
N SER A 77 -13.54 -13.24 22.47
CA SER A 77 -14.39 -12.50 23.43
C SER A 77 -13.77 -12.27 24.84
N ALA A 78 -12.49 -12.60 25.05
CA ALA A 78 -11.81 -12.52 26.34
C ALA A 78 -10.41 -11.89 26.31
N ILE A 79 -9.79 -11.64 25.14
CA ILE A 79 -8.41 -11.11 25.08
C ILE A 79 -8.35 -9.87 24.19
N THR A 80 -8.11 -8.73 24.82
CA THR A 80 -7.79 -7.48 24.13
C THR A 80 -6.28 -7.30 24.12
N VAL A 81 -5.63 -7.47 22.97
CA VAL A 81 -4.23 -7.10 22.80
C VAL A 81 -4.19 -5.62 22.45
N VAL A 82 -3.72 -4.79 23.37
CA VAL A 82 -3.42 -3.39 23.06
C VAL A 82 -2.18 -3.39 22.17
N GLU A 83 -2.24 -2.77 20.99
CA GLU A 83 -1.07 -2.52 20.15
C GLU A 83 0.09 -1.99 21.02
N ASP A 84 1.34 -2.29 20.66
CA ASP A 84 2.55 -1.87 21.40
C ASP A 84 2.80 -0.36 21.29
N THR A 85 1.80 0.48 21.56
CA THR A 85 1.87 1.93 21.48
C THR A 85 2.69 2.51 22.62
N ARG A 86 3.09 3.78 22.46
CA ARG A 86 3.79 4.52 23.52
C ARG A 86 2.98 4.56 24.83
N ALA A 87 1.67 4.76 24.72
CA ALA A 87 0.75 4.72 25.86
C ALA A 87 0.62 3.33 26.49
N SER A 88 0.51 2.28 25.67
CA SER A 88 0.46 0.88 26.11
C SER A 88 1.73 0.49 26.89
N ARG A 89 2.91 0.84 26.38
CA ARG A 89 4.21 0.63 27.06
C ARG A 89 4.31 1.34 28.39
N ALA A 90 3.76 2.55 28.46
CA ALA A 90 3.67 3.32 29.70
C ALA A 90 2.61 2.78 30.67
N LYS A 91 1.82 1.76 30.27
CA LYS A 91 0.71 1.17 31.02
C LYS A 91 -0.42 2.17 31.28
N LEU A 92 -0.63 3.12 30.35
CA LEU A 92 -1.83 3.94 30.33
C LEU A 92 -3.03 3.03 29.98
N GLN A 93 -4.14 3.18 30.71
CA GLN A 93 -5.31 2.31 30.56
C GLN A 93 -6.47 3.07 29.93
N ASP A 94 -7.34 2.32 29.28
CA ASP A 94 -8.62 2.84 28.81
C ASP A 94 -9.43 3.41 30.00
N GLN A 95 -10.13 4.52 29.76
CA GLN A 95 -10.90 5.28 30.76
C GLN A 95 -10.09 5.97 31.87
N ASP A 96 -8.75 5.97 31.81
CA ASP A 96 -7.94 6.80 32.70
C ASP A 96 -8.32 8.28 32.56
N LEU A 97 -8.46 8.99 33.69
CA LEU A 97 -8.79 10.41 33.71
C LEU A 97 -7.54 11.27 33.82
N ILE A 98 -7.12 11.89 32.73
CA ILE A 98 -5.97 12.81 32.72
C ILE A 98 -6.37 14.11 33.42
N VAL A 99 -5.66 14.45 34.50
CA VAL A 99 -5.90 15.66 35.31
C VAL A 99 -4.71 16.62 35.37
N VAL A 100 -3.50 16.13 35.07
CA VAL A 100 -2.27 16.92 34.99
C VAL A 100 -1.43 16.41 33.82
N ILE A 101 -0.86 17.33 33.06
CA ILE A 101 0.07 17.05 31.95
C ILE A 101 1.35 17.83 32.22
N ASN A 102 2.50 17.14 32.26
CA ASN A 102 3.83 17.72 32.51
C ASN A 102 3.85 18.68 33.72
N GLY A 103 3.23 18.25 34.84
CA GLY A 103 3.12 19.03 36.08
C GLY A 103 2.06 20.14 36.07
N LYS A 104 1.42 20.44 34.93
CA LYS A 104 0.37 21.46 34.81
C LYS A 104 -1.04 20.87 34.95
N SER A 105 -1.79 21.32 35.96
CA SER A 105 -3.18 20.87 36.18
C SER A 105 -4.12 21.51 35.15
N LEU A 106 -5.02 20.70 34.60
CA LEU A 106 -5.95 21.13 33.55
C LEU A 106 -7.05 22.04 34.12
N ARG A 107 -7.18 23.26 33.58
CA ARG A 107 -8.26 24.20 33.90
C ARG A 107 -9.49 23.98 33.02
N SER A 108 -9.32 23.40 31.85
CA SER A 108 -10.38 22.93 30.95
C SER A 108 -9.91 21.73 30.13
N PRO A 109 -10.82 20.94 29.54
CA PRO A 109 -10.45 19.87 28.62
C PRO A 109 -9.71 20.39 27.39
N ASP A 110 -10.12 21.55 26.86
CA ASP A 110 -9.50 22.18 25.68
C ASP A 110 -8.03 22.57 25.93
N GLU A 111 -7.70 23.00 27.16
CA GLU A 111 -6.31 23.26 27.55
C GLU A 111 -5.49 21.96 27.55
N GLY A 112 -6.10 20.84 27.97
CA GLY A 112 -5.47 19.53 27.90
C GLY A 112 -5.18 19.13 26.46
N ASP A 113 -6.14 19.34 25.55
CA ASP A 113 -5.97 19.04 24.14
C ASP A 113 -4.85 19.89 23.50
N GLN A 114 -4.81 21.19 23.80
CA GLN A 114 -3.74 22.09 23.34
C GLN A 114 -2.35 21.67 23.84
N LEU A 115 -2.25 21.17 25.08
CA LEU A 115 -0.99 20.68 25.63
C LEU A 115 -0.56 19.39 24.94
N LEU A 116 -1.48 18.45 24.71
CA LEU A 116 -1.16 17.18 24.03
C LEU A 116 -0.76 17.37 22.57
N GLU A 117 -1.38 18.32 21.85
CA GLU A 117 -1.02 18.65 20.46
C GLU A 117 0.42 19.13 20.29
N GLN A 118 1.03 19.69 21.33
CA GLN A 118 2.40 20.18 21.31
C GLN A 118 3.45 19.09 21.55
N ILE A 119 3.04 17.92 22.04
CA ILE A 119 3.92 16.82 22.41
C ILE A 119 4.17 15.92 21.20
N THR A 120 5.45 15.69 20.89
CA THR A 120 5.86 14.77 19.82
C THR A 120 6.36 13.45 20.39
N TYR A 121 6.67 12.49 19.49
CA TYR A 121 7.30 11.22 19.88
C TYR A 121 8.69 11.36 20.50
N LYS A 122 9.35 12.52 20.34
CA LYS A 122 10.70 12.80 20.86
C LYS A 122 10.69 13.37 22.27
N ASP A 123 9.56 13.89 22.73
CA ASP A 123 9.44 14.57 24.02
C ASP A 123 9.00 13.58 25.09
N THR A 124 9.55 13.64 26.29
CA THR A 124 8.98 12.91 27.45
C THR A 124 7.63 13.51 27.83
N LEU A 125 6.64 12.66 28.12
CA LEU A 125 5.30 13.08 28.54
C LEU A 125 4.95 12.45 29.88
N GLU A 126 4.75 13.28 30.90
CA GLU A 126 4.27 12.86 32.22
C GLU A 126 2.78 13.18 32.36
N LEU A 127 1.97 12.17 32.61
CA LEU A 127 0.54 12.30 32.87
C LEU A 127 0.27 11.91 34.32
N ARG A 128 -0.48 12.76 35.04
CA ARG A 128 -1.14 12.32 36.28
C ARG A 128 -2.57 11.95 35.95
N VAL A 129 -2.89 10.68 36.13
CA VAL A 129 -4.22 10.13 35.82
C VAL A 129 -4.94 9.70 37.10
N ILE A 130 -6.27 9.68 37.04
CA ILE A 130 -7.12 9.03 38.03
C ILE A 130 -7.68 7.77 37.39
N ARG A 131 -7.27 6.62 37.92
CA ARG A 131 -7.61 5.28 37.42
C ARG A 131 -8.66 4.64 38.29
N ARG A 132 -9.61 3.92 37.68
CA ARG A 132 -10.59 3.11 38.41
C ARG A 132 -10.00 1.73 38.68
N THR A 133 -9.95 1.32 39.94
CA THR A 133 -9.55 -0.03 40.37
C THR A 133 -10.68 -0.64 41.19
N GLU A 134 -11.35 -1.66 40.64
CA GLU A 134 -12.51 -2.35 41.23
C GLU A 134 -13.59 -1.39 41.76
N ASN A 135 -13.46 -0.96 43.02
CA ASN A 135 -14.40 -0.10 43.75
C ASN A 135 -13.85 1.27 44.17
N ARG A 136 -12.62 1.64 43.75
CA ARG A 136 -12.00 2.92 44.14
C ARG A 136 -11.31 3.62 42.97
N TRP A 137 -10.97 4.88 43.21
CA TRP A 137 -10.24 5.72 42.27
C TRP A 137 -8.87 6.03 42.85
N GLU A 138 -7.82 5.72 42.09
CA GLU A 138 -6.43 5.89 42.49
C GLU A 138 -5.73 6.90 41.59
N ARG A 139 -4.81 7.68 42.16
CA ARG A 139 -3.98 8.60 41.39
C ARG A 139 -2.70 7.89 41.00
N VAL A 140 -2.42 7.86 39.70
CA VAL A 140 -1.24 7.21 39.13
C VAL A 140 -0.49 8.24 38.29
N THR A 141 0.83 8.26 38.40
CA THR A 141 1.68 8.99 37.47
C THR A 141 2.14 8.02 36.39
N VAL A 142 1.92 8.37 35.14
CA VAL A 142 2.26 7.59 33.96
C VAL A 142 3.24 8.41 33.13
N THR A 143 4.44 7.87 32.90
CA THR A 143 5.46 8.53 32.09
C THR A 143 5.58 7.79 30.77
N LEU A 144 5.32 8.51 29.68
CA LEU A 144 5.55 8.04 28.32
C LEU A 144 6.98 8.47 27.95
N GLU A 145 7.86 7.50 27.75
CA GLU A 145 9.25 7.75 27.36
C GLU A 145 9.35 8.12 25.86
N PRO A 146 10.36 8.92 25.45
CA PRO A 146 10.56 9.26 24.06
C PRO A 146 10.94 8.03 23.24
N LEU A 147 10.56 8.02 21.95
CA LEU A 147 10.88 6.95 21.02
C LEU A 147 12.09 7.32 20.16
N SER A 148 12.92 6.32 19.84
CA SER A 148 13.88 6.47 18.74
C SER A 148 13.12 6.70 17.43
N GLU A 149 13.75 7.37 16.45
CA GLU A 149 13.10 7.58 15.14
C GLU A 149 12.72 6.25 14.48
N GLN A 150 13.62 5.26 14.50
CA GLN A 150 13.32 3.92 13.97
C GLN A 150 12.11 3.28 14.63
N THR A 151 12.02 3.32 15.97
CA THR A 151 10.88 2.76 16.69
C THR A 151 9.58 3.50 16.37
N TYR A 152 9.63 4.83 16.29
CA TYR A 152 8.47 5.65 15.92
C TYR A 152 7.94 5.33 14.52
N TYR A 153 8.82 5.27 13.51
CA TYR A 153 8.41 4.98 12.14
C TYR A 153 8.00 3.52 11.93
N ARG A 154 8.58 2.57 12.68
CA ARG A 154 8.04 1.19 12.74
C ARG A 154 6.62 1.16 13.26
N PHE A 155 6.30 1.95 14.28
CA PHE A 155 4.91 2.06 14.73
C PHE A 155 4.02 2.71 13.72
N LYS A 156 4.52 3.60 12.87
CA LYS A 156 3.74 4.10 11.75
C LYS A 156 3.51 3.04 10.66
N ILE A 157 3.91 1.78 10.86
CA ILE A 157 3.60 0.65 10.00
C ILE A 157 2.76 -0.40 10.77
N ASN A 158 1.65 -0.86 10.19
CA ASN A 158 0.85 -1.97 10.69
C ASN A 158 1.12 -3.25 9.88
N SER A 159 1.21 -4.38 10.57
CA SER A 159 1.30 -5.71 9.94
C SER A 159 -0.07 -6.32 9.77
N GLU A 160 -0.27 -6.96 8.63
CA GLU A 160 -1.59 -7.36 8.20
C GLU A 160 -1.44 -8.60 7.30
N HIS A 161 -2.12 -9.69 7.66
CA HIS A 161 -1.94 -11.00 7.02
C HIS A 161 -2.97 -11.19 5.91
N PHE A 162 -2.49 -11.32 4.66
CA PHE A 162 -3.37 -11.40 3.49
C PHE A 162 -2.89 -12.42 2.46
N ARG A 163 -3.67 -12.52 1.39
CA ARG A 163 -3.33 -13.22 0.17
C ARG A 163 -2.78 -12.22 -0.84
N ASP A 164 -1.76 -12.62 -1.58
CA ASP A 164 -1.27 -11.81 -2.69
C ASP A 164 -1.98 -12.12 -4.02
N ASP A 165 -1.48 -11.54 -5.12
CA ASP A 165 -2.04 -11.73 -6.46
C ASP A 165 -1.95 -13.19 -6.98
N ASP A 166 -1.05 -14.01 -6.41
CA ASP A 166 -0.96 -15.44 -6.68
C ASP A 166 -1.77 -16.27 -5.67
N PHE A 167 -2.57 -15.59 -4.83
CA PHE A 167 -3.38 -16.18 -3.75
C PHE A 167 -2.53 -16.96 -2.73
N SER A 168 -1.25 -16.60 -2.63
CA SER A 168 -0.31 -17.16 -1.67
C SER A 168 -0.39 -16.39 -0.36
N GLY A 169 -0.22 -17.08 0.77
CA GLY A 169 -0.15 -16.42 2.08
C GLY A 169 1.08 -15.53 2.18
N CYS A 170 0.89 -14.29 2.61
CA CYS A 170 1.96 -13.32 2.82
C CYS A 170 1.63 -12.35 3.96
N GLU A 171 2.69 -11.87 4.60
CA GLU A 171 2.61 -10.76 5.53
C GLU A 171 2.86 -9.48 4.75
N PHE A 172 1.95 -8.52 4.93
CA PHE A 172 2.16 -7.18 4.43
C PHE A 172 2.32 -6.23 5.61
N TRP A 173 3.27 -5.31 5.49
CA TRP A 173 3.40 -4.22 6.45
C TRP A 173 3.14 -2.91 5.74
N PHE A 174 2.10 -2.20 6.16
CA PHE A 174 1.63 -0.98 5.50
C PHE A 174 1.75 0.22 6.42
N HIS A 175 1.97 1.41 5.88
CA HIS A 175 1.90 2.62 6.71
C HIS A 175 0.50 2.73 7.38
N ARG A 176 0.41 3.08 8.67
CA ARG A 176 -0.84 3.23 9.45
C ARG A 176 -1.81 4.19 8.79
N ASN A 177 -1.25 5.28 8.28
CA ASN A 177 -2.00 6.32 7.58
C ASN A 177 -2.02 6.05 6.06
N SER A 178 -1.77 4.80 5.63
CA SER A 178 -2.03 4.41 4.25
C SER A 178 -3.52 4.06 4.12
N GLU A 179 -4.22 4.90 3.38
CA GLU A 179 -5.59 4.62 3.02
C GLU A 179 -5.68 3.43 2.03
N PRO A 180 -6.88 2.85 1.80
CA PRO A 180 -7.14 1.97 0.66
C PRO A 180 -6.42 2.42 -0.62
N ARG A 181 -5.94 1.45 -1.39
CA ARG A 181 -5.11 1.64 -2.59
C ARG A 181 -5.70 2.71 -3.53
N PHE A 182 -7.02 2.88 -3.56
CA PHE A 182 -7.73 3.80 -4.46
C PHE A 182 -8.62 4.84 -3.75
N SER A 183 -8.38 5.16 -2.46
CA SER A 183 -9.09 6.24 -1.75
C SER A 183 -8.21 7.49 -1.53
N GLN A 184 -8.64 8.45 -0.70
CA GLN A 184 -8.02 9.77 -0.47
C GLN A 184 -6.59 9.67 0.12
N GLY A 185 -5.64 9.26 -0.70
CA GLY A 185 -4.26 9.11 -0.31
C GLY A 185 -3.36 8.84 -1.51
N ASN A 186 -3.80 8.08 -2.52
CA ASN A 186 -3.07 7.78 -3.79
C ASN A 186 -1.63 7.24 -3.65
N PHE A 187 -1.07 7.18 -2.45
CA PHE A 187 0.28 6.73 -2.12
C PHE A 187 0.18 5.72 -1.00
N ARG A 188 0.97 4.66 -1.07
CA ARG A 188 1.03 3.63 -0.04
C ARG A 188 2.44 3.04 -0.01
N LEU A 189 3.06 3.06 1.16
CA LEU A 189 4.20 2.20 1.41
C LEU A 189 3.72 0.85 1.90
N TYR A 190 4.27 -0.20 1.32
CA TYR A 190 4.07 -1.52 1.85
C TYR A 190 5.32 -2.38 1.72
N VAL A 191 5.52 -3.23 2.70
CA VAL A 191 6.50 -4.31 2.64
C VAL A 191 5.72 -5.60 2.40
N LYS A 192 6.21 -6.49 1.53
CA LYS A 192 5.58 -7.80 1.28
C LYS A 192 6.58 -8.90 1.54
N GLN A 193 6.29 -9.77 2.50
CA GLN A 193 7.05 -11.00 2.76
C GLN A 193 6.19 -12.22 2.45
N ARG A 194 6.71 -13.06 1.54
CA ARG A 194 6.25 -14.44 1.40
C ARG A 194 7.05 -15.29 2.40
N HIS A 195 6.41 -16.29 3.00
CA HIS A 195 7.00 -17.12 4.07
C HIS A 195 8.35 -17.79 3.75
N ASN A 196 8.78 -17.82 2.48
CA ASN A 196 10.06 -18.41 2.03
C ASN A 196 10.84 -17.52 1.04
N ALA A 197 10.60 -16.21 1.02
CA ALA A 197 11.27 -15.29 0.10
C ALA A 197 12.48 -14.58 0.76
N PRO A 198 13.46 -14.11 -0.05
CA PRO A 198 14.54 -13.23 0.41
C PRO A 198 14.00 -12.00 1.17
N PRO A 199 14.87 -11.27 1.92
CA PRO A 199 14.43 -10.24 2.85
C PRO A 199 13.46 -9.26 2.19
N PRO A 200 12.40 -8.87 2.91
CA PRO A 200 11.33 -8.09 2.35
C PRO A 200 11.83 -6.75 1.78
N HIS A 201 11.39 -6.41 0.58
CA HIS A 201 11.59 -5.08 0.01
C HIS A 201 10.46 -4.15 0.46
N LEU A 202 10.79 -2.90 0.73
CA LEU A 202 9.81 -1.83 0.91
C LEU A 202 9.42 -1.28 -0.47
N TYR A 203 8.16 -1.46 -0.82
CA TYR A 203 7.54 -0.99 -2.05
C TYR A 203 6.83 0.32 -1.80
N LEU A 204 6.96 1.24 -2.75
CA LEU A 204 6.09 2.40 -2.85
C LEU A 204 5.10 2.14 -3.97
N GLU A 205 3.84 2.11 -3.57
CA GLU A 205 2.69 1.96 -4.44
C GLU A 205 2.07 3.34 -4.66
N MET A 206 1.91 3.70 -5.93
CA MET A 206 1.24 4.94 -6.33
C MET A 206 0.05 4.60 -7.20
N SER A 207 -1.15 4.94 -6.74
CA SER A 207 -2.38 4.86 -7.51
C SER A 207 -2.71 6.22 -8.08
N LEU A 208 -2.77 6.31 -9.39
CA LEU A 208 -3.06 7.56 -10.08
C LEU A 208 -4.47 7.49 -10.65
N PHE A 209 -5.31 8.45 -10.28
CA PHE A 209 -6.57 8.66 -10.99
C PHE A 209 -6.27 9.43 -12.26
N LEU A 210 -6.53 8.81 -13.41
CA LEU A 210 -6.19 9.37 -14.70
C LEU A 210 -7.47 9.68 -15.48
N PRO A 211 -7.51 10.85 -16.12
CA PRO A 211 -8.67 11.28 -16.89
C PRO A 211 -8.84 10.43 -18.15
N ASP A 212 -10.07 10.03 -18.51
CA ASP A 212 -10.39 8.98 -19.49
C ASP A 212 -9.36 8.87 -20.63
N ALA A 213 -8.44 7.93 -20.49
CA ALA A 213 -7.50 7.61 -21.55
C ALA A 213 -8.29 6.80 -22.59
N PRO A 214 -8.32 7.21 -23.88
CA PRO A 214 -8.96 6.40 -24.90
C PRO A 214 -8.30 5.03 -24.94
N HIS A 215 -9.10 3.96 -25.08
CA HIS A 215 -8.59 2.61 -25.25
C HIS A 215 -7.47 2.59 -26.31
N GLN A 216 -6.29 2.15 -25.90
CA GLN A 216 -5.10 2.20 -26.72
C GLN A 216 -5.29 1.32 -27.97
N LYS A 217 -5.11 1.93 -29.15
CA LYS A 217 -5.16 1.20 -30.43
C LYS A 217 -3.80 0.65 -30.87
N ASP A 218 -2.70 1.10 -30.24
CA ASP A 218 -1.34 0.76 -30.66
C ASP A 218 -0.50 0.27 -29.47
N THR A 219 -0.26 -1.04 -29.44
CA THR A 219 0.47 -1.76 -28.38
C THR A 219 1.99 -1.64 -28.50
N THR A 220 2.51 -0.87 -29.47
CA THR A 220 3.95 -0.80 -29.77
C THR A 220 4.70 0.34 -29.08
N LYS A 221 4.00 1.31 -28.49
CA LYS A 221 4.62 2.36 -27.66
C LYS A 221 4.72 1.91 -26.21
N ILE A 222 5.91 2.03 -25.62
CA ILE A 222 6.12 1.78 -24.19
C ILE A 222 5.27 2.79 -23.41
N ASN A 223 4.28 2.28 -22.67
CA ASN A 223 3.40 3.09 -21.83
C ASN A 223 4.22 3.85 -20.80
N GLY A 224 3.86 5.12 -20.62
CA GLY A 224 4.44 5.94 -19.58
C GLY A 224 3.62 7.19 -19.31
N PHE A 225 3.87 7.74 -18.14
CA PHE A 225 3.30 9.01 -17.70
C PHE A 225 4.42 9.99 -17.40
N ILE A 226 4.08 11.26 -17.54
CA ILE A 226 4.96 12.38 -17.24
C ILE A 226 4.58 12.94 -15.87
N ILE A 227 5.60 13.24 -15.08
CA ILE A 227 5.49 13.97 -13.82
C ILE A 227 6.26 15.26 -13.98
N LYS A 228 5.58 16.39 -13.85
CA LYS A 228 6.22 17.71 -13.90
C LYS A 228 6.14 18.38 -12.55
N THR A 229 7.30 18.79 -12.07
CA THR A 229 7.48 19.66 -10.90
C THR A 229 7.88 21.05 -11.39
N ASP A 230 8.05 22.00 -10.47
CA ASP A 230 8.56 23.34 -10.82
C ASP A 230 9.99 23.31 -11.38
N ARG A 231 10.74 22.23 -11.14
CA ARG A 231 12.19 22.13 -11.42
C ARG A 231 12.54 21.09 -12.47
N ALA A 232 11.67 20.11 -12.70
CA ALA A 232 11.98 18.98 -13.57
C ALA A 232 10.74 18.36 -14.19
N GLU A 233 10.98 17.59 -15.25
CA GLU A 233 10.00 16.75 -15.90
C GLU A 233 10.56 15.32 -15.94
N TYR A 234 9.77 14.37 -15.44
CA TYR A 234 10.12 12.96 -15.32
C TYR A 234 9.22 12.13 -16.20
N ARG A 235 9.79 11.19 -16.94
CA ARG A 235 9.04 10.17 -17.67
C ARG A 235 9.14 8.85 -16.92
N VAL A 236 8.02 8.31 -16.46
CA VAL A 236 7.94 6.99 -15.83
C VAL A 236 7.47 6.00 -16.89
N ALA A 237 8.39 5.18 -17.40
CA ALA A 237 8.07 4.12 -18.35
C ALA A 237 7.78 2.81 -17.60
N ILE A 238 6.77 2.07 -18.06
CA ILE A 238 6.49 0.72 -17.57
C ILE A 238 7.47 -0.24 -18.28
N GLU A 239 8.49 -0.70 -17.56
CA GLU A 239 9.49 -1.62 -18.11
C GLU A 239 8.94 -3.05 -18.18
N ASP A 240 8.72 -3.57 -19.39
CA ASP A 240 8.53 -5.00 -19.61
C ASP A 240 9.91 -5.67 -19.79
N HIS A 241 10.44 -6.25 -18.71
CA HIS A 241 11.74 -6.91 -18.72
C HIS A 241 11.86 -8.04 -19.74
N VAL A 242 10.77 -8.77 -20.03
CA VAL A 242 10.78 -9.86 -21.01
C VAL A 242 10.88 -9.27 -22.42
N GLU A 243 10.07 -8.25 -22.71
CA GLU A 243 10.08 -7.61 -24.02
C GLU A 243 11.38 -6.85 -24.28
N ASN A 244 11.93 -6.16 -23.27
CA ASN A 244 13.24 -5.51 -23.34
C ASN A 244 14.34 -6.52 -23.68
N ARG A 245 14.34 -7.70 -23.02
CA ARG A 245 15.35 -8.73 -23.29
C ARG A 245 15.19 -9.36 -24.67
N LYS A 246 13.95 -9.55 -25.16
CA LYS A 246 13.71 -9.96 -26.56
C LYS A 246 14.26 -8.94 -27.57
N GLN A 247 14.02 -7.65 -27.34
CA GLN A 247 14.54 -6.60 -28.21
C GLN A 247 16.08 -6.57 -28.22
N GLU A 248 16.70 -6.81 -27.07
CA GLU A 248 18.16 -6.94 -26.96
C GLU A 248 18.68 -8.13 -27.79
N TYR A 249 18.09 -9.32 -27.67
CA TYR A 249 18.45 -10.47 -28.49
C TYR A 249 18.28 -10.18 -29.98
N LYS A 250 17.16 -9.57 -30.37
CA LYS A 250 16.91 -9.17 -31.77
C LYS A 250 17.99 -8.23 -32.31
N LYS A 251 18.43 -7.26 -31.49
CA LYS A 251 19.53 -6.35 -31.86
C LYS A 251 20.86 -7.10 -32.00
N GLN A 252 21.22 -7.95 -31.03
CA GLN A 252 22.45 -8.72 -31.04
C GLN A 252 22.51 -9.72 -32.22
N LEU A 253 21.40 -10.38 -32.53
CA LEU A 253 21.27 -11.26 -33.69
C LEU A 253 21.41 -10.50 -35.00
N THR A 254 20.83 -9.29 -35.10
CA THR A 254 20.99 -8.43 -36.29
C THR A 254 22.45 -8.05 -36.50
N GLU A 255 23.16 -7.66 -35.44
CA GLU A 255 24.59 -7.33 -35.49
C GLU A 255 25.46 -8.54 -35.82
N ALA A 256 25.20 -9.69 -35.19
CA ALA A 256 25.91 -10.93 -35.47
C ALA A 256 25.70 -11.41 -36.92
N ASN A 257 24.48 -11.27 -37.46
CA ASN A 257 24.20 -11.61 -38.86
C ASN A 257 24.96 -10.69 -39.84
N LYS A 258 25.09 -9.39 -39.55
CA LYS A 258 25.94 -8.48 -40.34
C LYS A 258 27.40 -8.93 -40.35
N LEU A 259 27.92 -9.42 -39.23
CA LEU A 259 29.28 -9.98 -39.15
C LEU A 259 29.41 -11.26 -39.98
N VAL A 260 28.43 -12.16 -39.94
CA VAL A 260 28.40 -13.35 -40.79
C VAL A 260 28.44 -12.95 -42.26
N GLN A 261 27.56 -12.06 -42.70
CA GLN A 261 27.52 -11.58 -44.10
C GLN A 261 28.84 -10.92 -44.54
N SER A 262 29.47 -10.14 -43.67
CA SER A 262 30.77 -9.53 -43.94
C SER A 262 31.87 -10.59 -44.08
N ALA A 263 31.90 -11.58 -43.18
CA ALA A 263 32.87 -12.67 -43.24
C ALA A 263 32.66 -13.57 -44.47
N GLU A 264 31.42 -13.82 -44.88
CA GLU A 264 31.10 -14.56 -46.11
C GLU A 264 31.64 -13.84 -47.36
N LYS A 265 31.51 -12.50 -47.41
CA LYS A 265 32.11 -11.70 -48.48
C LYS A 265 33.63 -11.79 -48.49
N GLN A 266 34.28 -11.78 -47.33
CA GLN A 266 35.73 -11.92 -47.22
C GLN A 266 36.22 -13.30 -47.66
N VAL A 267 35.52 -14.37 -47.25
CA VAL A 267 35.83 -15.74 -47.69
C VAL A 267 35.70 -15.85 -49.21
N LYS A 268 34.66 -15.27 -49.80
CA LYS A 268 34.48 -15.24 -51.27
C LYS A 268 35.59 -14.48 -51.98
N ALA A 269 36.01 -13.33 -51.47
CA ALA A 269 37.12 -12.58 -52.07
C ALA A 269 38.48 -13.31 -51.92
N ALA A 270 38.67 -14.03 -50.82
CA ALA A 270 39.90 -14.79 -50.57
C ALA A 270 39.94 -16.13 -51.33
N SER A 271 38.78 -16.74 -51.65
CA SER A 271 38.74 -17.99 -52.41
C SER A 271 39.35 -17.85 -53.80
N ASP A 272 39.16 -16.68 -54.43
CA ASP A 272 39.69 -16.37 -55.75
C ASP A 272 41.23 -16.29 -55.76
N LYS A 273 41.85 -16.14 -54.57
CA LYS A 273 43.31 -16.04 -54.38
C LYS A 273 43.89 -17.21 -53.57
N LYS A 274 43.13 -18.28 -53.38
CA LYS A 274 43.47 -19.37 -52.44
C LYS A 274 44.84 -20.01 -52.69
N GLU A 275 45.22 -20.18 -53.96
CA GLU A 275 46.53 -20.76 -54.32
C GLU A 275 47.69 -19.79 -54.06
N ALA A 276 47.45 -18.48 -54.24
CA ALA A 276 48.46 -17.45 -54.04
C ALA A 276 48.59 -17.01 -52.56
N ASP A 277 47.51 -17.08 -51.78
CA ASP A 277 47.47 -16.71 -50.35
C ASP A 277 46.61 -17.70 -49.52
N PRO A 278 47.12 -18.91 -49.26
CA PRO A 278 46.41 -19.91 -48.47
C PRO A 278 46.22 -19.48 -47.00
N VAL A 279 47.11 -18.65 -46.47
CA VAL A 279 47.05 -18.14 -45.10
C VAL A 279 45.90 -17.14 -44.95
N GLY A 280 45.77 -16.20 -45.89
CA GLY A 280 44.66 -15.24 -45.94
C GLY A 280 43.31 -15.92 -46.10
N TYR A 281 43.21 -16.94 -46.96
CA TYR A 281 42.00 -17.75 -47.10
C TYR A 281 41.64 -18.48 -45.80
N SER A 282 42.61 -19.13 -45.15
CA SER A 282 42.40 -19.80 -43.85
C SER A 282 41.94 -18.83 -42.76
N LYS A 283 42.53 -17.63 -42.69
CA LYS A 283 42.12 -16.57 -41.76
C LYS A 283 40.67 -16.13 -42.00
N ALA A 284 40.27 -15.93 -43.25
CA ALA A 284 38.89 -15.57 -43.61
C ALA A 284 37.89 -16.67 -43.21
N LEU A 285 38.24 -17.94 -43.43
CA LEU A 285 37.41 -19.08 -43.01
C LEU A 285 37.24 -19.14 -41.48
N ASN A 286 38.31 -18.90 -40.73
CA ASN A 286 38.24 -18.87 -39.27
C ASN A 286 37.36 -17.72 -38.78
N ALA A 287 37.47 -16.52 -39.38
CA ALA A 287 36.60 -15.40 -39.06
C ALA A 287 35.11 -15.71 -39.34
N LEU A 288 34.81 -16.37 -40.46
CA LEU A 288 33.46 -16.82 -40.79
C LEU A 288 32.94 -17.86 -39.78
N ARG A 289 33.77 -18.83 -39.40
CA ARG A 289 33.42 -19.83 -38.39
C ARG A 289 33.10 -19.18 -37.05
N SER A 290 33.95 -18.26 -36.58
CA SER A 290 33.71 -17.51 -35.34
C SER A 290 32.44 -16.67 -35.41
N ALA A 291 32.17 -15.99 -36.53
CA ALA A 291 30.95 -15.21 -36.71
C ALA A 291 29.68 -16.09 -36.68
N LYS A 292 29.71 -17.25 -37.37
CA LYS A 292 28.59 -18.21 -37.37
C LYS A 292 28.36 -18.84 -36.01
N SER A 293 29.42 -19.21 -35.29
CA SER A 293 29.33 -19.70 -33.91
C SER A 293 28.64 -18.69 -33.02
N LYS A 294 29.12 -17.43 -33.01
CA LYS A 294 28.51 -16.36 -32.19
C LYS A 294 27.02 -16.15 -32.50
N TYR A 295 26.64 -16.20 -33.78
CA TYR A 295 25.23 -16.08 -34.17
C TYR A 295 24.40 -17.27 -33.65
N GLN A 296 24.90 -18.50 -33.77
CA GLN A 296 24.23 -19.70 -33.27
C GLN A 296 24.12 -19.72 -31.74
N ASP A 297 25.16 -19.27 -31.03
CA ASP A 297 25.15 -19.17 -29.57
C ASP A 297 24.06 -18.19 -29.10
N LEU A 298 23.91 -17.05 -29.79
CA LEU A 298 22.85 -16.08 -29.51
C LEU A 298 21.44 -16.62 -29.80
N GLN A 299 21.26 -17.37 -30.89
CA GLN A 299 19.96 -18.00 -31.20
C GLN A 299 19.58 -19.05 -30.16
N THR A 300 20.55 -19.84 -29.72
CA THR A 300 20.35 -20.84 -28.65
C THR A 300 19.97 -20.14 -27.34
N ALA A 301 20.71 -19.10 -26.95
CA ALA A 301 20.43 -18.33 -25.73
C ALA A 301 19.04 -17.66 -25.76
N GLU A 302 18.62 -17.09 -26.89
CA GLU A 302 17.27 -16.52 -27.05
C GLU A 302 16.19 -17.61 -26.91
N THR A 303 16.39 -18.75 -27.56
CA THR A 303 15.44 -19.88 -27.52
C THR A 303 15.29 -20.44 -26.11
N GLU A 304 16.41 -20.67 -25.42
CA GLU A 304 16.42 -21.12 -24.02
C GLU A 304 15.77 -20.09 -23.09
N PHE A 305 16.07 -18.81 -23.27
CA PHE A 305 15.42 -17.73 -22.52
C PHE A 305 13.89 -17.77 -22.69
N LEU A 306 13.39 -17.80 -23.93
CA LEU A 306 11.95 -17.84 -24.21
C LEU A 306 11.29 -19.11 -23.70
N HIS A 307 11.98 -20.26 -23.82
CA HIS A 307 11.50 -21.53 -23.28
C HIS A 307 11.37 -21.47 -21.75
N ASN A 308 12.39 -20.96 -21.07
CA ASN A 308 12.39 -20.80 -19.61
C ASN A 308 11.32 -19.83 -19.14
N VAL A 309 11.12 -18.70 -19.84
CA VAL A 309 10.02 -17.76 -19.55
C VAL A 309 8.67 -18.46 -19.66
N LYS A 310 8.44 -19.22 -20.74
CA LYS A 310 7.19 -19.95 -20.95
C LYS A 310 6.96 -21.03 -19.87
N GLN A 311 7.97 -21.84 -19.57
CA GLN A 311 7.86 -22.87 -18.53
C GLN A 311 7.55 -22.28 -17.16
N LYS A 312 8.26 -21.21 -16.76
CA LYS A 312 8.02 -20.53 -15.48
C LYS A 312 6.62 -19.89 -15.43
N ALA A 313 6.16 -19.32 -16.53
CA ALA A 313 4.81 -18.76 -16.61
C ALA A 313 3.74 -19.86 -16.45
N GLU A 314 3.91 -21.02 -17.07
CA GLU A 314 2.99 -22.15 -16.95
C GLU A 314 3.00 -22.74 -15.52
N GLN A 315 4.18 -22.93 -14.93
CA GLN A 315 4.29 -23.37 -13.54
C GLN A 315 3.59 -22.41 -12.58
N ARG A 316 3.84 -21.10 -12.73
CA ARG A 316 3.16 -20.06 -11.93
C ARG A 316 1.65 -20.14 -12.13
N ASN A 317 1.17 -20.24 -13.36
CA ASN A 317 -0.27 -20.33 -13.67
C ASN A 317 -0.91 -21.56 -12.98
N GLN A 318 -0.25 -22.71 -12.98
CA GLN A 318 -0.75 -23.91 -12.30
C GLN A 318 -0.81 -23.73 -10.78
N GLU A 319 0.22 -23.13 -10.19
CA GLU A 319 0.25 -22.82 -8.76
C GLU A 319 -0.81 -21.79 -8.37
N THR A 320 -0.94 -20.70 -9.12
CA THR A 320 -1.97 -19.68 -8.93
C THR A 320 -3.36 -20.31 -9.03
N LYS A 321 -3.66 -21.16 -10.03
CA LYS A 321 -4.95 -21.86 -10.12
C LYS A 321 -5.26 -22.70 -8.88
N LYS A 322 -4.26 -23.44 -8.37
CA LYS A 322 -4.41 -24.24 -7.16
C LYS A 322 -4.70 -23.35 -5.95
N ASN A 323 -3.96 -22.26 -5.80
CA ASN A 323 -4.11 -21.32 -4.68
C ASN A 323 -5.44 -20.56 -4.74
N VAL A 324 -5.85 -20.07 -5.92
CA VAL A 324 -7.15 -19.44 -6.18
C VAL A 324 -8.27 -20.37 -5.75
N LYS A 325 -8.24 -21.65 -6.20
CA LYS A 325 -9.28 -22.61 -5.84
C LYS A 325 -9.34 -22.84 -4.34
N GLY A 326 -8.19 -23.02 -3.68
CA GLY A 326 -8.13 -23.21 -2.24
C GLY A 326 -8.66 -21.99 -1.47
N PHE A 327 -8.26 -20.79 -1.88
CA PHE A 327 -8.73 -19.54 -1.30
C PHE A 327 -10.24 -19.33 -1.51
N TYR A 328 -10.73 -19.46 -2.73
CA TYR A 328 -12.15 -19.28 -3.07
C TYR A 328 -13.06 -20.22 -2.25
N LEU A 329 -12.67 -21.49 -2.08
CA LEU A 329 -13.43 -22.44 -1.28
C LEU A 329 -13.42 -22.11 0.23
N SER A 330 -12.42 -21.38 0.72
CA SER A 330 -12.33 -20.96 2.12
C SER A 330 -13.17 -19.72 2.47
N LEU A 331 -13.68 -19.00 1.46
CA LEU A 331 -14.46 -17.79 1.65
C LEU A 331 -15.90 -18.07 2.10
N SER A 332 -16.51 -17.08 2.75
CA SER A 332 -17.93 -17.06 3.04
C SER A 332 -18.77 -17.04 1.74
N GLU A 333 -20.06 -17.35 1.85
CA GLU A 333 -20.95 -17.31 0.69
C GLU A 333 -21.10 -15.89 0.12
N ASP A 334 -21.19 -14.88 0.99
CA ASP A 334 -21.29 -13.47 0.59
C ASP A 334 -20.02 -12.99 -0.11
N ASP A 335 -18.84 -13.34 0.41
CA ASP A 335 -17.55 -12.99 -0.21
C ASP A 335 -17.40 -13.63 -1.60
N ARG A 336 -17.80 -14.91 -1.75
CA ARG A 336 -17.77 -15.60 -3.05
C ARG A 336 -18.68 -14.90 -4.06
N LYS A 337 -19.87 -14.50 -3.65
CA LYS A 337 -20.81 -13.77 -4.52
C LYS A 337 -20.23 -12.44 -5.01
N MET A 338 -19.56 -11.68 -4.14
CA MET A 338 -18.89 -10.44 -4.54
C MET A 338 -17.72 -10.69 -5.50
N LEU A 339 -16.97 -11.78 -5.31
CA LEU A 339 -15.92 -12.18 -6.26
C LEU A 339 -16.48 -12.59 -7.61
N ASP A 340 -17.56 -13.38 -7.63
CA ASP A 340 -18.21 -13.79 -8.87
C ASP A 340 -18.73 -12.56 -9.64
N GLU A 341 -19.33 -11.59 -8.94
CA GLU A 341 -19.77 -10.31 -9.53
C GLU A 341 -18.59 -9.53 -10.14
N LEU A 342 -17.47 -9.41 -9.40
CA LEU A 342 -16.26 -8.75 -9.91
C LEU A 342 -15.75 -9.45 -11.18
N MET A 343 -15.65 -10.78 -11.16
CA MET A 343 -15.16 -11.56 -12.30
C MET A 343 -16.08 -11.44 -13.52
N ASP A 344 -17.40 -11.43 -13.31
CA ASP A 344 -18.39 -11.21 -14.37
C ASP A 344 -18.26 -9.83 -15.01
N CYS A 345 -18.08 -8.78 -14.21
CA CYS A 345 -17.81 -7.43 -14.72
C CYS A 345 -16.50 -7.39 -15.53
N MET A 346 -15.42 -7.99 -15.02
CA MET A 346 -14.14 -8.05 -15.73
C MET A 346 -14.26 -8.78 -17.07
N ASN A 347 -15.00 -9.89 -17.13
CA ASN A 347 -15.23 -10.65 -18.36
C ASN A 347 -16.01 -9.84 -19.41
N ARG A 348 -16.89 -8.93 -18.97
CA ARG A 348 -17.62 -8.00 -19.83
C ARG A 348 -16.86 -6.70 -20.12
N LEU A 349 -15.67 -6.51 -19.54
CA LEU A 349 -14.91 -5.25 -19.57
C LEU A 349 -15.71 -4.07 -19.01
N GLU A 350 -16.54 -4.34 -18.02
CA GLU A 350 -17.35 -3.34 -17.32
C GLU A 350 -16.73 -3.01 -15.96
N ALA A 351 -16.97 -1.78 -15.49
CA ALA A 351 -16.60 -1.40 -14.13
C ALA A 351 -17.47 -2.17 -13.12
N ALA A 352 -16.84 -2.73 -12.08
CA ALA A 352 -17.57 -3.34 -10.99
C ALA A 352 -18.24 -2.27 -10.10
N PRO A 353 -19.31 -2.62 -9.34
CA PRO A 353 -19.93 -1.71 -8.41
C PRO A 353 -18.94 -1.16 -7.37
N GLU A 354 -19.02 0.14 -7.07
CA GLU A 354 -18.12 0.81 -6.13
C GLU A 354 -18.14 0.17 -4.73
N SER A 355 -19.31 -0.25 -4.26
CA SER A 355 -19.44 -0.95 -2.97
C SER A 355 -18.68 -2.27 -2.94
N THR A 356 -18.71 -3.01 -4.04
CA THR A 356 -17.99 -4.29 -4.19
C THR A 356 -16.48 -4.05 -4.22
N LEU A 357 -16.02 -3.04 -4.96
CA LEU A 357 -14.60 -2.64 -4.99
C LEU A 357 -14.12 -2.17 -3.62
N GLN A 358 -14.84 -1.28 -2.95
CA GLN A 358 -14.48 -0.79 -1.61
C GLN A 358 -14.44 -1.91 -0.58
N TYR A 359 -15.38 -2.86 -0.63
CA TYR A 359 -15.38 -4.01 0.26
C TYR A 359 -14.13 -4.87 0.04
N LEU A 360 -13.86 -5.26 -1.21
CA LEU A 360 -12.70 -6.11 -1.55
C LEU A 360 -11.37 -5.39 -1.28
N GLU A 361 -11.30 -4.07 -1.47
CA GLU A 361 -10.14 -3.24 -1.13
C GLU A 361 -9.88 -3.18 0.36
N ARG A 362 -10.92 -2.99 1.17
CA ARG A 362 -10.83 -2.98 2.65
C ARG A 362 -10.47 -4.36 3.19
N GLY A 363 -11.08 -5.41 2.63
CA GLY A 363 -10.72 -6.80 2.92
C GLY A 363 -9.36 -7.21 2.32
N ARG A 364 -8.72 -6.33 1.53
CA ARG A 364 -7.48 -6.56 0.77
C ARG A 364 -7.46 -7.88 0.01
N LEU A 365 -8.61 -8.26 -0.53
CA LEU A 365 -8.79 -9.46 -1.33
C LEU A 365 -8.57 -9.13 -2.81
N VAL A 366 -8.08 -10.11 -3.58
CA VAL A 366 -8.04 -10.06 -5.06
C VAL A 366 -7.49 -8.75 -5.65
N ARG A 367 -6.32 -8.32 -5.13
CA ARG A 367 -5.69 -7.02 -5.42
C ARG A 367 -5.54 -6.74 -6.93
N SER A 368 -5.07 -7.69 -7.72
CA SER A 368 -4.91 -7.54 -9.17
C SER A 368 -6.24 -7.42 -9.92
N GLN A 369 -7.29 -8.14 -9.51
CA GLN A 369 -8.62 -8.08 -10.11
C GLN A 369 -9.29 -6.74 -9.81
N VAL A 370 -9.21 -6.29 -8.54
CA VAL A 370 -9.65 -4.95 -8.14
C VAL A 370 -8.87 -3.89 -8.93
N ALA A 371 -7.54 -4.02 -9.03
CA ALA A 371 -6.73 -3.08 -9.79
C ALA A 371 -7.12 -3.03 -11.26
N PHE A 372 -7.40 -4.17 -11.91
CA PHE A 372 -7.90 -4.20 -13.28
C PHE A 372 -9.26 -3.52 -13.42
N SER A 373 -10.20 -3.78 -12.51
CA SER A 373 -11.51 -3.11 -12.52
C SER A 373 -11.38 -1.60 -12.30
N ARG A 374 -10.47 -1.18 -11.42
CA ARG A 374 -10.10 0.23 -11.23
C ARG A 374 -9.39 0.81 -12.46
N MET A 375 -8.59 0.05 -13.19
CA MET A 375 -8.05 0.49 -14.49
C MET A 375 -9.14 0.77 -15.51
N LEU A 376 -10.22 -0.03 -15.53
CA LEU A 376 -11.40 0.27 -16.37
C LEU A 376 -12.10 1.58 -15.93
N GLN A 377 -11.91 2.00 -14.67
CA GLN A 377 -12.36 3.29 -14.14
C GLN A 377 -11.30 4.41 -14.26
N GLY A 378 -10.21 4.18 -15.00
CA GLY A 378 -9.16 5.18 -15.24
C GLY A 378 -8.05 5.23 -14.20
N TRP A 379 -7.91 4.24 -13.32
CA TRP A 379 -6.81 4.20 -12.36
C TRP A 379 -5.58 3.47 -12.92
N GLU A 380 -4.37 3.94 -12.69
CA GLU A 380 -3.16 3.12 -12.92
C GLU A 380 -2.33 2.95 -11.65
N LEU A 381 -1.66 1.80 -11.57
CA LEU A 381 -0.84 1.40 -10.44
C LEU A 381 0.63 1.38 -10.83
N TYR A 382 1.47 2.03 -10.02
CA TYR A 382 2.92 1.90 -10.08
C TYR A 382 3.41 1.21 -8.80
N ASP A 383 4.00 0.03 -8.94
CA ASP A 383 4.36 -0.83 -7.81
C ASP A 383 5.70 -1.55 -8.08
N LEU A 384 6.82 -0.84 -7.85
CA LEU A 384 8.19 -1.34 -8.06
C LEU A 384 9.14 -0.81 -6.97
N PRO A 385 10.27 -1.52 -6.69
CA PRO A 385 11.31 -1.02 -5.80
C PRO A 385 11.82 0.36 -6.24
N LEU A 386 12.11 1.23 -5.27
CA LEU A 386 12.49 2.60 -5.53
C LEU A 386 13.94 2.71 -6.04
N LYS A 387 14.13 3.08 -7.31
CA LYS A 387 15.44 3.43 -7.89
C LYS A 387 15.90 4.81 -7.36
N LYS A 388 17.20 5.09 -7.39
CA LYS A 388 17.77 6.42 -7.01
C LYS A 388 17.10 7.59 -7.73
N SER A 389 16.84 7.45 -9.02
CA SER A 389 16.15 8.47 -9.83
C SER A 389 14.71 8.70 -9.38
N GLN A 390 14.00 7.64 -8.99
CA GLN A 390 12.63 7.69 -8.51
C GLN A 390 12.54 8.32 -7.12
N ARG A 391 13.52 8.04 -6.24
CA ARG A 391 13.65 8.74 -4.97
C ARG A 391 13.81 10.24 -5.16
N LYS A 392 14.74 10.67 -6.01
CA LYS A 392 14.96 12.08 -6.32
C LYS A 392 13.67 12.74 -6.85
N MET A 393 12.97 12.06 -7.76
CA MET A 393 11.69 12.50 -8.29
C MET A 393 10.65 12.71 -7.19
N ILE A 394 10.54 11.78 -6.23
CA ILE A 394 9.65 11.92 -5.06
C ILE A 394 10.05 13.12 -4.19
N GLU A 395 11.34 13.29 -3.89
CA GLU A 395 11.85 14.43 -3.12
C GLU A 395 11.52 15.77 -3.80
N GLU A 396 11.60 15.82 -5.13
CA GLU A 396 11.21 16.99 -5.92
C GLU A 396 9.69 17.20 -5.94
N ILE A 397 8.89 16.14 -6.02
CA ILE A 397 7.42 16.24 -5.87
C ILE A 397 7.06 16.85 -4.51
N ILE A 398 7.68 16.36 -3.43
CA ILE A 398 7.41 16.82 -2.05
C ILE A 398 7.78 18.30 -1.89
N SER A 399 8.91 18.72 -2.47
CA SER A 399 9.45 20.07 -2.30
C SER A 399 8.92 21.10 -3.29
N SER A 400 8.28 20.65 -4.37
CA SER A 400 7.67 21.52 -5.38
C SER A 400 6.41 22.19 -4.83
N GLU A 401 6.17 23.44 -5.23
CA GLU A 401 4.90 24.14 -5.01
C GLU A 401 3.80 23.48 -5.84
N LYS A 402 4.08 23.19 -7.12
CA LYS A 402 3.14 22.53 -8.04
C LYS A 402 3.73 21.29 -8.70
N ALA A 403 3.11 20.15 -8.45
CA ALA A 403 3.46 18.88 -9.09
C ALA A 403 2.25 18.34 -9.85
N THR A 404 2.45 18.00 -11.12
CA THR A 404 1.39 17.56 -12.04
C THR A 404 1.76 16.27 -12.75
N PHE A 405 0.74 15.51 -13.14
CA PHE A 405 0.84 14.22 -13.79
C PHE A 405 -0.02 14.17 -15.06
N TRP A 406 0.46 13.54 -16.13
CA TRP A 406 -0.36 13.22 -17.31
C TRP A 406 0.20 12.04 -18.08
N PHE A 407 -0.63 11.43 -18.93
CA PHE A 407 -0.14 10.46 -19.91
C PHE A 407 0.43 11.12 -21.14
N GLU A 408 1.52 10.55 -21.67
CA GLU A 408 2.05 10.98 -22.96
C GLU A 408 1.02 10.91 -24.09
N THR A 409 0.04 10.01 -23.98
CA THR A 409 -1.03 9.82 -24.97
C THR A 409 -2.18 10.83 -24.84
N VAL A 410 -2.34 11.48 -23.68
CA VAL A 410 -3.38 12.49 -23.40
C VAL A 410 -2.82 13.65 -22.54
N PRO A 411 -1.89 14.46 -23.08
CA PRO A 411 -1.14 15.46 -22.29
C PRO A 411 -2.01 16.60 -21.73
N ASP A 412 -3.15 16.86 -22.35
CA ASP A 412 -4.05 17.96 -21.94
C ASP A 412 -4.86 17.63 -20.68
N LYS A 413 -4.86 16.37 -20.25
CA LYS A 413 -5.63 15.92 -19.10
C LYS A 413 -4.68 15.66 -17.92
N THR A 414 -4.44 16.71 -17.14
CA THR A 414 -3.46 16.72 -16.03
C THR A 414 -4.13 16.53 -14.66
N PHE A 415 -3.42 15.85 -13.75
CA PHE A 415 -3.79 15.71 -12.34
C PHE A 415 -2.74 16.42 -11.47
N GLU A 416 -3.16 17.21 -10.48
CA GLU A 416 -2.28 17.95 -9.58
C GLU A 416 -2.21 17.32 -8.19
N ILE A 417 -0.99 17.22 -7.64
CA ILE A 417 -0.75 16.64 -6.32
C ILE A 417 -1.08 17.64 -5.23
N THR A 418 -2.01 17.25 -4.36
CA THR A 418 -2.46 18.09 -3.26
C THR A 418 -1.40 18.22 -2.14
N PRO A 419 -1.46 19.28 -1.31
CA PRO A 419 -0.57 19.41 -0.15
C PRO A 419 -0.66 18.25 0.85
N ALA A 420 -1.86 17.70 1.06
CA ALA A 420 -2.08 16.55 1.94
C ALA A 420 -1.32 15.31 1.42
N GLN A 421 -1.40 15.05 0.12
CA GLN A 421 -0.67 13.97 -0.54
C GLN A 421 0.86 14.16 -0.47
N LYS A 422 1.37 15.39 -0.63
CA LYS A 422 2.81 15.68 -0.45
C LYS A 422 3.27 15.43 0.98
N LYS A 423 2.45 15.78 1.99
CA LYS A 423 2.74 15.50 3.40
C LYS A 423 2.83 13.99 3.65
N GLN A 424 1.87 13.23 3.14
CA GLN A 424 1.84 11.77 3.25
C GLN A 424 3.06 11.12 2.57
N LEU A 425 3.40 11.56 1.36
CA LEU A 425 4.58 11.10 0.62
C LEU A 425 5.90 11.41 1.36
N LYS A 426 5.96 12.55 2.04
CA LYS A 426 7.10 12.93 2.90
C LYS A 426 7.24 12.02 4.12
N GLU A 427 6.14 11.70 4.80
CA GLU A 427 6.14 10.77 5.93
C GLU A 427 6.57 9.37 5.49
N MET A 428 6.06 8.92 4.34
CA MET A 428 6.46 7.67 3.70
C MET A 428 7.96 7.63 3.41
N LEU A 429 8.51 8.63 2.73
CA LEU A 429 9.93 8.63 2.37
C LEU A 429 10.86 8.57 3.61
N LYS A 430 10.47 9.18 4.73
CA LYS A 430 11.24 9.07 5.99
C LYS A 430 11.29 7.65 6.53
N VAL A 431 10.16 6.94 6.50
CA VAL A 431 10.10 5.52 6.92
C VAL A 431 11.02 4.68 6.04
N PHE A 432 11.01 4.93 4.73
CA PHE A 432 11.89 4.26 3.77
C PHE A 432 13.38 4.46 4.09
N ASP A 433 13.77 5.68 4.43
CA ASP A 433 15.16 6.02 4.75
C ASP A 433 15.66 5.37 6.04
N ILE A 434 14.79 5.24 7.03
CA ILE A 434 15.16 4.78 8.38
C ILE A 434 15.21 3.26 8.50
N GLU A 435 14.39 2.53 7.74
CA GLU A 435 14.46 1.06 7.66
C GLU A 435 15.52 0.56 6.67
N GLU A 436 16.50 1.41 6.32
CA GLU A 436 17.58 1.09 5.37
C GLU A 436 17.04 0.56 4.03
N GLY A 437 15.95 1.15 3.53
CA GLY A 437 15.34 0.77 2.26
C GLY A 437 16.41 0.70 1.17
N ARG A 438 16.70 -0.51 0.68
CA ARG A 438 17.68 -0.69 -0.39
C ARG A 438 17.16 -0.01 -1.65
N LEU A 439 17.85 1.03 -2.08
CA LEU A 439 17.63 1.62 -3.39
C LEU A 439 17.99 0.58 -4.45
N GLY A 440 17.09 0.38 -5.42
CA GLY A 440 17.43 -0.34 -6.63
C GLY A 440 18.50 0.42 -7.41
N ASP A 441 19.37 -0.30 -8.12
CA ASP A 441 20.32 0.31 -9.05
C ASP A 441 19.62 1.05 -10.21
#